data_AF-A0A947YXN6-F1
#
_entry.id   AF-A0A947YXN6-F1
#
_cell.length_a   1.000
_cell.length_b   1.000
_cell.length_c   1.000
_cell.angle_alpha   90.00
_cell.angle_beta   90.00
_cell.angle_gamma   90.00
#
_symmetry.space_group_name_H-M   'P 1'
#
loop_
_entity.id
_entity.type
_entity.pdbx_description
1 polymer ?
#
loop_
_entity_poly.entity_id
_entity_poly.type
_entity_poly.pdbx_seq_one_letter_code
_entity_poly.pdbx_strand_id
1 'polypeptide(L)'
;MAKKAQISLFSTVSEGCLKVPDGCSSDVASAVTYFNKGNFAECRKLCSQITTSSDFSKEDKNFARELLDRTGTDHVILYIALSSIVLLIFIILWSWTKSH
;
A
#
# COMPACT_ATOMS: atom_id res chain seq x y z
N MET A 1 -16.20 9.10 40.76
CA MET A 1 -14.83 8.61 41.03
C MET A 1 -14.63 7.28 40.29
N ALA A 2 -13.58 7.22 39.48
CA ALA A 2 -12.76 6.06 39.07
C ALA A 2 -13.36 4.79 38.43
N LYS A 3 -13.02 4.63 37.13
CA LYS A 3 -12.37 3.49 36.45
C LYS A 3 -12.93 2.07 36.65
N LYS A 4 -13.25 1.42 35.51
CA LYS A 4 -12.47 0.23 35.08
C LYS A 4 -12.62 -0.05 33.58
N ALA A 5 -11.50 0.17 32.88
CA ALA A 5 -11.20 -0.38 31.58
C ALA A 5 -11.23 -1.91 31.65
N GLN A 6 -11.94 -2.54 30.73
CA GLN A 6 -11.73 -3.93 30.32
C GLN A 6 -11.42 -3.90 28.83
N ILE A 7 -10.12 -3.76 28.59
CA ILE A 7 -9.47 -3.82 27.29
C ILE A 7 -9.57 -5.28 26.84
N SER A 8 -10.48 -5.55 25.91
CA SER A 8 -10.50 -6.81 25.15
C SER A 8 -9.33 -6.80 24.18
N LEU A 9 -8.15 -7.13 24.72
CA LEU A 9 -6.97 -7.54 23.96
C LEU A 9 -7.27 -8.84 23.20
N PHE A 10 -6.67 -8.95 22.02
CA PHE A 10 -6.73 -10.07 21.06
C PHE A 10 -7.87 -10.03 20.04
N SER A 11 -7.92 -8.94 19.27
CA SER A 11 -8.22 -9.09 17.84
C SER A 11 -6.97 -9.70 17.19
N THR A 12 -7.12 -10.88 16.62
CA THR A 12 -6.16 -11.55 15.74
C THR A 12 -5.84 -10.65 14.55
N VAL A 13 -4.92 -9.72 14.73
CA VAL A 13 -4.32 -8.97 13.63
C VAL A 13 -3.39 -9.95 12.94
N SER A 14 -3.88 -10.57 11.87
CA SER A 14 -3.07 -11.26 10.88
C SER A 14 -1.82 -10.41 10.63
N GLU A 15 -0.63 -11.00 10.67
CA GLU A 15 0.68 -10.31 10.67
C GLU A 15 0.91 -9.36 9.46
N GLY A 16 -0.02 -9.30 8.51
CA GLY A 16 -0.05 -8.36 7.38
C GLY A 16 -1.09 -7.22 7.44
N CYS A 17 -1.90 -7.09 8.49
CA CYS A 17 -2.95 -6.06 8.56
C CYS A 17 -2.47 -4.79 9.28
N LEU A 18 -2.51 -3.65 8.59
CA LEU A 18 -2.26 -2.34 9.16
C LEU A 18 -3.39 -1.96 10.13
N LYS A 19 -3.02 -1.58 11.36
CA LYS A 19 -3.97 -1.00 12.33
C LYS A 19 -4.37 0.39 11.87
N VAL A 20 -5.66 0.68 11.93
CA VAL A 20 -6.19 2.03 11.76
C VAL A 20 -5.71 2.86 12.97
N PRO A 21 -5.09 4.04 12.78
CA PRO A 21 -4.66 4.86 13.90
C PRO A 21 -5.88 5.43 14.66
N ASP A 22 -5.77 5.47 15.99
CA ASP A 22 -6.83 5.99 16.86
C ASP A 22 -6.97 7.52 16.64
N GLY A 23 -8.15 7.97 16.22
CA GLY A 23 -8.44 9.39 15.96
C GLY A 23 -8.35 9.83 14.49
N CYS A 24 -8.13 8.91 13.56
CA CYS A 24 -8.12 9.20 12.13
C CYS A 24 -9.51 9.50 11.57
N SER A 25 -9.55 10.27 10.48
CA SER A 25 -10.76 10.51 9.70
C SER A 25 -11.30 9.21 9.09
N SER A 26 -12.62 9.18 8.83
CA SER A 26 -13.34 8.04 8.21
C SER A 26 -12.70 7.61 6.88
N ASP A 27 -12.11 8.55 6.15
CA ASP A 27 -11.49 8.30 4.86
C ASP A 27 -10.15 7.57 4.99
N VAL A 28 -9.37 7.88 6.02
CA VAL A 28 -8.13 7.15 6.34
C VAL A 28 -8.45 5.72 6.80
N ALA A 29 -9.48 5.55 7.63
CA ALA A 29 -9.95 4.21 8.03
C ALA A 29 -10.41 3.38 6.82
N SER A 30 -11.07 4.02 5.86
CA SER A 30 -11.49 3.38 4.61
C SER A 30 -10.28 2.99 3.75
N ALA A 31 -9.28 3.87 3.62
CA ALA A 31 -8.04 3.59 2.90
C ALA A 31 -7.29 2.39 3.49
N VAL A 32 -7.14 2.32 4.82
CA VAL A 32 -6.53 1.17 5.51
C VAL A 32 -7.34 -0.11 5.31
N THR A 33 -8.67 -0.01 5.27
CA THR A 33 -9.53 -1.16 4.98
C THR A 33 -9.32 -1.68 3.56
N TYR A 34 -9.17 -0.79 2.56
CA TYR A 34 -8.85 -1.20 1.19
C TYR A 34 -7.45 -1.81 1.09
N PHE A 35 -6.47 -1.26 1.82
CA PHE A 35 -5.12 -1.82 1.93
C PHE A 35 -5.16 -3.25 2.49
N ASN A 36 -5.87 -3.46 3.60
CA ASN A 36 -6.00 -4.77 4.25
C ASN A 36 -6.78 -5.78 3.39
N LYS A 37 -7.62 -5.32 2.46
CA LYS A 37 -8.33 -6.17 1.48
C LYS A 37 -7.52 -6.45 0.22
N GLY A 38 -6.29 -5.91 0.10
CA GLY A 38 -5.48 -6.03 -1.11
C GLY A 38 -5.98 -5.20 -2.30
N ASN A 39 -6.96 -4.32 -2.09
CA ASN A 39 -7.45 -3.41 -3.13
C ASN A 39 -6.61 -2.13 -3.15
N PHE A 40 -5.39 -2.26 -3.65
CA PHE A 40 -4.41 -1.16 -3.68
C PHE A 40 -4.79 -0.03 -4.65
N ALA A 41 -5.61 -0.31 -5.67
CA ALA A 41 -6.08 0.72 -6.60
C ALA A 41 -6.98 1.76 -5.91
N GLU A 42 -8.01 1.30 -5.19
CA GLU A 42 -8.90 2.19 -4.44
C GLU A 42 -8.18 2.80 -3.23
N CYS A 43 -7.29 2.05 -2.57
CA CYS A 43 -6.44 2.59 -1.51
C CYS A 43 -5.62 3.79 -1.97
N ARG A 44 -4.94 3.70 -3.12
CA ARG A 44 -4.12 4.79 -3.67
C ARG A 44 -4.96 5.99 -4.06
N LYS A 45 -6.12 5.77 -4.66
CA LYS A 45 -7.05 6.83 -5.04
C LYS A 45 -7.50 7.64 -3.82
N LEU A 46 -7.89 6.95 -2.75
CA LEU A 46 -8.25 7.58 -1.47
C LEU A 46 -7.08 8.30 -0.82
N CYS A 47 -5.91 7.67 -0.72
CA CYS A 47 -4.73 8.31 -0.14
C CYS A 47 -4.28 9.55 -0.93
N SER A 48 -4.40 9.52 -2.27
CA SER A 48 -4.14 10.68 -3.13
C SER A 48 -5.14 11.81 -2.86
N GLN A 49 -6.43 11.51 -2.71
CA GLN A 49 -7.43 12.52 -2.37
C GLN A 49 -7.17 13.15 -1.01
N ILE A 50 -6.80 12.35 -0.01
CA ILE A 50 -6.48 12.81 1.35
C ILE A 50 -5.26 13.74 1.35
N THR A 51 -4.21 13.38 0.59
CA THR A 51 -2.99 14.21 0.49
C THR A 51 -3.21 15.52 -0.25
N THR A 52 -4.08 15.55 -1.26
CA THR A 52 -4.36 16.75 -2.06
C THR A 52 -5.40 17.68 -1.43
N SER A 53 -6.39 17.14 -0.71
CA SER A 53 -7.44 17.96 -0.09
C SER A 53 -6.92 18.79 1.08
N SER A 54 -7.40 20.02 1.24
CA SER A 54 -7.08 20.91 2.37
C SER A 54 -7.75 20.49 3.68
N ASP A 55 -8.82 19.69 3.60
CA ASP A 55 -9.74 19.44 4.71
C ASP A 55 -9.20 18.45 5.75
N PHE A 56 -8.11 17.75 5.43
CA PHE A 56 -7.51 16.75 6.29
C PHE A 56 -6.39 17.31 7.17
N SER A 57 -6.26 16.74 8.38
CA SER A 57 -5.15 17.03 9.30
C SER A 57 -3.80 16.70 8.64
N LYS A 58 -2.73 17.38 9.07
CA LYS A 58 -1.35 17.05 8.65
C LYS A 58 -0.98 15.61 8.99
N GLU A 59 -1.51 15.08 10.09
CA GLU A 59 -1.29 13.70 10.54
C GLU A 59 -1.90 12.70 9.55
N ASP A 60 -3.15 12.92 9.13
CA ASP A 60 -3.84 12.11 8.13
C ASP A 60 -3.12 12.15 6.78
N LYS A 61 -2.61 13.31 6.36
CA LYS A 61 -1.82 13.45 5.13
C LYS A 61 -0.49 12.72 5.20
N ASN A 62 0.20 12.80 6.34
CA ASN A 62 1.47 12.07 6.53
C ASN A 62 1.25 10.56 6.52
N PHE A 63 0.20 10.09 7.19
CA PHE A 63 -0.16 8.68 7.20
C PHE A 63 -0.57 8.19 5.80
N ALA A 64 -1.36 8.97 5.06
CA ALA A 64 -1.71 8.66 3.67
C ALA A 64 -0.48 8.60 2.74
N ARG A 65 0.54 9.45 2.97
CA ARG A 65 1.83 9.36 2.24
C ARG A 65 2.59 8.09 2.56
N GLU A 66 2.67 7.71 3.82
CA GLU A 66 3.33 6.47 4.24
C GLU A 66 2.62 5.24 3.66
N LEU A 67 1.28 5.25 3.65
CA LEU A 67 0.48 4.19 3.04
C LEU A 67 0.71 4.11 1.52
N LEU A 68 0.79 5.26 0.84
CA LEU A 68 1.11 5.33 -0.59
C LEU A 68 2.48 4.74 -0.91
N ASP A 69 3.51 5.12 -0.14
CA ASP A 69 4.87 4.62 -0.31
C ASP A 69 4.93 3.09 -0.21
N ARG A 70 4.23 2.53 0.78
CA ARG A 70 4.09 1.07 0.95
C ARG A 70 3.37 0.38 -0.20
N THR A 71 2.36 1.01 -0.81
CA THR A 71 1.69 0.48 -2.02
C THR A 71 2.46 0.72 -3.32
N GLY A 72 3.52 1.53 -3.29
CA GLY A 72 4.34 1.86 -4.46
C GLY A 72 5.33 0.75 -4.84
N THR A 73 5.71 -0.10 -3.89
CA THR A 73 6.71 -1.16 -4.09
C THR A 73 6.29 -2.17 -5.16
N ASP A 74 4.99 -2.43 -5.32
CA ASP A 74 4.45 -3.32 -6.36
C ASP A 74 4.77 -2.85 -7.80
N HIS A 75 4.78 -1.54 -8.04
CA HIS A 75 5.11 -1.02 -9.37
C HIS A 75 6.59 -1.22 -9.71
N VAL A 76 7.48 -1.08 -8.72
CA VAL A 76 8.91 -1.32 -8.90
C VAL A 76 9.17 -2.79 -9.24
N ILE A 77 8.51 -3.71 -8.53
CA ILE A 77 8.61 -5.15 -8.79
C ILE A 77 8.08 -5.48 -10.19
N LEU A 78 6.97 -4.86 -10.60
CA LEU A 78 6.42 -5.02 -11.94
C LEU A 78 7.37 -4.53 -13.03
N TYR A 79 8.03 -3.38 -12.85
CA TYR A 79 9.04 -2.87 -13.80
C TYR A 79 10.27 -3.76 -13.88
N ILE A 80 10.74 -4.30 -12.75
CA ILE A 80 11.85 -5.25 -12.72
C ILE A 80 11.47 -6.52 -13.49
N ALA A 81 10.28 -7.08 -13.24
CA ALA A 81 9.78 -8.24 -13.97
C ALA A 81 9.70 -7.98 -15.48
N LEU A 82 9.16 -6.83 -15.88
CA LEU A 82 9.01 -6.45 -17.29
C LEU A 82 10.37 -6.32 -17.99
N SER A 83 11.34 -5.66 -17.34
CA SER A 83 12.69 -5.49 -17.91
C SER A 83 13.45 -6.83 -18.02
N SER A 84 13.26 -7.74 -17.06
CA SER A 84 13.81 -9.10 -17.12
C SER A 84 13.28 -9.91 -18.32
N ILE A 85 11.98 -9.79 -18.63
CA ILE A 85 11.39 -10.47 -19.79
C ILE A 85 11.99 -9.97 -21.11
N VAL A 86 12.13 -8.66 -21.27
CA VAL A 86 12.75 -8.07 -22.47
C VAL A 86 14.18 -8.57 -22.64
N LEU A 87 14.92 -8.66 -21.53
CA LEU A 87 16.31 -9.12 -21.54
C LEU A 87 16.41 -10.62 -21.89
N LEU A 88 15.48 -11.44 -21.40
CA LEU A 88 15.37 -12.84 -21.80
C LEU A 88 15.07 -13.01 -23.29
N ILE A 89 14.13 -12.23 -23.84
CA ILE A 89 13.83 -12.24 -25.28
C ILE A 89 15.07 -11.87 -26.09
N PHE A 90 15.80 -10.84 -25.65
CA PHE A 90 17.04 -10.43 -26.30
C PHE A 90 18.10 -11.56 -26.29
N ILE A 91 18.29 -12.24 -25.15
CA ILE A 91 19.22 -13.36 -25.04
C ILE A 91 18.81 -14.51 -25.97
N ILE A 92 17.51 -14.82 -26.05
CA ILE A 92 17.00 -15.88 -26.94
C ILE A 92 17.28 -15.53 -28.40
N LEU A 93 16.95 -14.31 -28.82
CA LEU A 93 17.20 -13.84 -30.19
C LEU A 93 18.70 -13.82 -30.52
N TRP A 94 19.52 -13.30 -29.60
CA TRP A 94 20.97 -13.26 -29.76
C TRP A 94 21.59 -14.66 -29.88
N SER A 95 21.13 -15.60 -29.07
CA SER A 95 21.58 -17.00 -29.11
C SER A 95 21.26 -17.65 -30.44
N TRP A 96 20.07 -17.38 -30.99
CA TRP A 96 19.70 -17.83 -32.34
C TRP A 96 20.59 -17.21 -33.43
N THR A 97 20.87 -15.91 -33.35
CA THR A 97 21.73 -15.22 -34.32
C THR A 97 23.19 -15.68 -34.27
N LYS A 98 23.72 -16.02 -33.10
CA LYS A 98 25.10 -16.54 -32.95
C LYS A 98 25.25 -18.02 -33.27
N SER A 99 24.17 -18.80 -33.16
CA SER A 99 24.16 -20.22 -33.50
C SER A 99 24.05 -20.47 -35.01
N HIS A 100 23.69 -19.45 -35.79
CA HIS A 100 23.58 -19.48 -37.25
C HIS A 100 24.77 -18.81 -37.93
#